data_AF-A0A519UFV1-F1
#
_entry.id   AF-A0A519UFV1-F1
#
_cell.length_a   1.000
_cell.length_b   1.000
_cell.length_c   1.000
_cell.angle_alpha   90.00
_cell.angle_beta   90.00
_cell.angle_gamma   90.00
#
_symmetry.space_group_name_H-M   'P 1'
#
loop_
_entity.id
_entity.type
_entity.pdbx_description
1 polymer ?
#
loop_
_entity_poly.entity_id
_entity_poly.type
_entity_poly.pdbx_seq_one_letter_code
_entity_poly.pdbx_strand_id
1 'polypeptide(L)' 'MKIATYNINGVNGRIDTLLKWLGQADPDIVCLQELKCEDKSFPIAKINDAGYQAVWA' A
#
# COMPACT_ATOMS: atom_id res chain seq x y z
N MET A 1 17.27 0.38 -5.66
CA MET A 1 16.58 1.53 -5.07
C MET A 1 15.60 2.14 -6.07
N LYS A 2 14.34 1.78 -5.93
CA LYS A 2 13.19 2.17 -6.75
C LYS A 2 12.16 2.76 -5.80
N ILE A 3 11.80 4.02 -6.04
CA ILE A 3 10.79 4.73 -5.26
C ILE A 3 9.61 4.98 -6.18
N ALA A 4 8.41 4.67 -5.71
CA ALA A 4 7.19 4.84 -6.46
C ALA A 4 6.16 5.67 -5.69
N THR A 5 5.25 6.29 -6.44
CA THR A 5 4.08 6.94 -5.89
C THR A 5 2.84 6.38 -6.56
N TYR A 6 1.78 6.14 -5.79
CA TYR A 6 0.54 5.57 -6.31
C TYR A 6 -0.67 6.17 -5.59
N ASN A 7 -1.47 6.94 -6.33
CA ASN A 7 -2.79 7.34 -5.88
C ASN A 7 -3.72 6.12 -5.95
N ILE A 8 -4.04 5.55 -4.78
CA ILE A 8 -4.78 4.28 -4.66
C ILE A 8 -6.30 4.49 -4.70
N ASN A 9 -6.77 5.71 -4.41
CA ASN A 9 -8.19 6.05 -4.38
C ASN A 9 -9.03 5.03 -3.57
N GLY A 10 -8.65 4.82 -2.32
CA GLY A 10 -9.27 3.85 -1.41
C GLY A 10 -8.48 2.55 -1.29
N VAL A 11 -7.64 2.43 -0.25
CA VAL A 11 -6.75 1.27 -0.06
C VAL A 11 -7.52 -0.02 0.20
N ASN A 12 -8.58 0.02 1.01
CA ASN A 12 -9.32 -1.20 1.39
C ASN A 12 -10.04 -1.85 0.20
N GLY A 13 -10.63 -1.05 -0.69
CA GLY A 13 -11.27 -1.54 -1.91
C GLY A 13 -10.31 -1.92 -3.04
N ARG A 14 -9.00 -1.74 -2.83
CA ARG A 14 -7.94 -1.93 -3.84
C ARG A 14 -6.76 -2.74 -3.32
N ILE A 15 -6.86 -3.33 -2.13
CA ILE A 15 -5.72 -3.99 -1.48
C ILE A 15 -5.14 -5.12 -2.34
N ASP A 16 -5.98 -5.97 -2.94
CA ASP A 16 -5.47 -7.08 -3.75
C ASP A 16 -4.81 -6.58 -5.06
N THR A 17 -5.30 -5.48 -5.64
CA THR A 17 -4.68 -4.80 -6.77
C THR A 17 -3.33 -4.20 -6.37
N LEU A 18 -3.25 -3.55 -5.20
CA LEU A 18 -2.02 -3.01 -4.65
C LEU A 18 -0.98 -4.11 -4.43
N LEU A 19 -1.35 -5.22 -3.78
CA LEU A 19 -0.45 -6.35 -3.52
C LEU A 19 0.10 -6.98 -4.81
N LYS A 20 -0.78 -7.17 -5.81
CA LYS A 20 -0.34 -7.64 -7.13
C LYS A 20 0.66 -6.68 -7.76
N TRP A 21 0.38 -5.38 -7.68
CA TRP A 21 1.28 -4.37 -8.22
C TRP A 21 2.62 -4.32 -7.47
N LEU A 22 2.62 -4.41 -6.14
CA LEU A 22 3.84 -4.47 -5.34
C LEU A 22 4.72 -5.66 -5.72
N GLY A 23 4.14 -6.84 -5.92
CA GLY A 23 4.90 -8.02 -6.37
C GLY A 23 5.45 -7.93 -7.80
N GLN A 24 4.85 -7.11 -8.66
CA GLN A 24 5.31 -6.90 -10.04
C GLN A 24 6.33 -5.77 -10.16
N ALA A 25 6.02 -4.64 -9.52
CA ALA A 25 6.82 -3.44 -9.59
C ALA A 25 8.02 -3.51 -8.65
N ASP A 26 7.94 -4.26 -7.55
CA ASP A 26 8.97 -4.45 -6.53
C ASP A 26 9.73 -3.14 -6.20
N PRO A 27 9.02 -2.09 -5.71
CA PRO A 27 9.66 -0.87 -5.24
C PRO A 27 10.29 -1.07 -3.87
N ASP A 28 11.43 -0.43 -3.61
CA ASP A 28 12.00 -0.37 -2.27
C ASP A 28 11.15 0.52 -1.34
N ILE A 29 10.51 1.55 -1.89
CA ILE A 29 9.62 2.47 -1.17
C ILE A 29 8.42 2.82 -2.05
N VAL A 30 7.21 2.80 -1.48
CA VAL A 30 6.00 3.31 -2.13
C VAL A 30 5.31 4.36 -1.25
N CYS A 31 4.97 5.50 -1.84
CA CYS A 31 4.09 6.49 -1.23
C CYS A 31 2.67 6.31 -1.78
N LEU A 32 1.70 6.05 -0.91
CA LEU A 32 0.29 5.92 -1.30
C LEU A 32 -0.46 7.23 -1.02
N GLN A 33 -1.34 7.64 -1.94
CA GLN A 33 -2.23 8.80 -1.78
C GLN A 33 -3.69 8.38 -1.85
N GLU A 34 -4.57 9.19 -1.27
CA GLU A 34 -6.02 8.92 -1.18
C GLU A 34 -6.33 7.55 -0.55
N LEU A 35 -5.77 7.27 0.63
CA LEU A 35 -6.04 6.01 1.35
C LEU A 35 -7.54 5.80 1.61
N LYS A 36 -8.28 6.89 1.87
CA LYS A 36 -9.73 6.91 2.14
C LYS A 36 -10.16 5.82 3.13
N CYS A 37 -9.38 5.65 4.19
CA CYS A 37 -9.68 4.76 5.30
C CYS A 37 -9.39 5.45 6.63
N GLU A 38 -10.10 5.05 7.67
CA GLU A 38 -9.74 5.40 9.06
C GLU A 38 -8.49 4.62 9.49
N ASP A 39 -7.72 5.14 10.44
CA ASP A 39 -6.46 4.52 10.90
C ASP A 39 -6.62 3.06 11.34
N LYS A 40 -7.65 2.79 12.14
CA LYS A 40 -7.97 1.43 12.61
C LYS A 40 -8.37 0.46 11.49
N SER A 41 -8.74 1.01 10.34
CA SER A 41 -9.20 0.25 9.17
C SER A 41 -8.11 0.11 8.10
N PHE A 42 -6.90 0.63 8.33
CA PHE A 42 -5.79 0.45 7.39
C PHE A 42 -5.36 -1.03 7.37
N PRO A 43 -5.14 -1.66 6.19
CA PRO A 43 -4.92 -3.09 6.08
C PRO A 43 -3.46 -3.48 6.37
N ILE A 44 -2.91 -3.04 7.51
CA ILE A 44 -1.49 -3.20 7.86
C ILE A 44 -1.02 -4.65 7.83
N ALA A 45 -1.85 -5.60 8.27
CA ALA A 45 -1.50 -7.02 8.27
C ALA A 45 -1.20 -7.52 6.84
N LYS A 46 -2.05 -7.16 5.87
CA LYS A 46 -1.85 -7.54 4.46
C LYS A 46 -0.59 -6.89 3.85
N ILE A 47 -0.27 -5.66 4.25
CA ILE A 47 0.95 -4.98 3.80
C ILE A 47 2.20 -5.67 4.38
N ASN A 48 2.17 -6.01 5.67
CA ASN A 48 3.24 -6.73 6.35
C ASN A 48 3.45 -8.14 5.76
N ASP A 49 2.38 -8.87 5.46
CA ASP A 49 2.43 -10.20 4.83
C ASP A 49 3.08 -10.15 3.43
N ALA A 50 3.01 -9.01 2.75
CA ALA A 50 3.68 -8.75 1.48
C ALA A 50 5.16 -8.35 1.63
N GLY A 51 5.68 -8.28 2.86
CA GLY A 51 7.06 -7.92 3.16
C GLY A 51 7.32 -6.42 3.30
N TYR A 52 6.28 -5.59 3.29
CA TYR A 52 6.38 -4.14 3.42
C TYR A 52 6.00 -3.68 4.82
N GLN A 53 6.70 -2.67 5.33
CA GLN A 53 6.26 -1.92 6.50
C GLN A 53 5.56 -0.65 6.05
N ALA A 54 4.60 -0.16 6.83
CA ALA A 54 3.89 1.07 6.52
C ALA A 54 3.77 1.99 7.72
N VAL A 55 3.82 3.29 7.41
CA VAL A 55 3.49 4.39 8.31
C VAL A 55 2.47 5.27 7.60
N TRP A 56 1.47 5.73 8.34
CA TRP A 56 0.42 6.61 7.82
C TRP A 56 -0.06 7.55 8.94
N ALA A 57 -0.78 8.60 8.55
CA ALA A 57 -1.38 9.60 9.41
C ALA A 57 -2.71 10.07 8.81
#